data_AF-A0A953RZ83-F1
#
_entry.id   AF-A0A953RZ83-F1
#
_cell.length_a   1.000
_cell.length_b   1.000
_cell.length_c   1.000
_cell.angle_alpha   90.00
_cell.angle_beta   90.00
_cell.angle_gamma   90.00
#
_symmetry.space_group_name_H-M   'P 1'
#
loop_
_entity.id
_entity.type
_entity.pdbx_description
1 polymer ?
#
loop_
_entity_poly.entity_id
_entity_poly.type
_entity_poly.pdbx_seq_one_letter_code
_entity_poly.pdbx_strand_id
1 'polypeptide(L)'
;MRQTLAIIALVILLRLPFLHQPIQGDDLDYLYGAEHAQIDPLHPLNTHYMFSGDMVDMRGHSHGPGNPWILAILLAAMGDVREVPFHLAYTLLSIIAALAMWSLARRFCERPFAATLLFIAVPAFVVNGNSFEADLPFLAFWMASVALFVKAVDDDSILALAGSAIAGAFAGLTAYQAILLTPVLAVYLFQRRRTWIPAWTVVIAAPVAIAVWQAWEWKTRGALPAAVLMGYMRSYSFNKTSNTLRSAVALVVHSGWIVSPLLVIAAFFNRNDKWRLLAASAAMLAAAFYDLNPLFWLSVGCGVLVVTWLVTESLRWDFLAAWAAIFFAGALLIFFAGSARYLLPIAAPVAILAARTAEPRWLTAGFALQMILSLGLATANYQHWDGYRQFAKTLAADAAQKRVWVDSEWGLRYYLESEGALPLSRDQLIQPGDTIVSSALAHAVTVNAPIAQVSAAEIVPSIPLRLISLSRRSAYSSAASGLLPFEISNGPVDRVRADTVVDRKPVLSYLDPKDSQAPAHILSGLFPDGWSSERASVLLKTPEKLSSVEVVLYIPPNAPARDVQLLVDGQQVAEDTFPGPGSYKLAAPLQSSNPTGTVSITVDKTFSAPGDRRNLGVIVTGIGFR
;
A
#
# COMPACT_ATOMS: atom_id res chain seq x y z
N MET A 1 13.30 -1.89 -37.11
CA MET A 1 14.47 -2.34 -36.32
C MET A 1 15.11 -1.21 -35.53
N ARG A 2 15.63 -0.13 -36.14
CA ARG A 2 16.30 0.97 -35.41
C ARG A 2 15.48 1.58 -34.26
N GLN A 3 14.23 1.96 -34.50
CA GLN A 3 13.35 2.53 -33.46
C GLN A 3 13.03 1.55 -32.32
N THR A 4 12.86 0.27 -32.63
CA THR A 4 12.63 -0.79 -31.63
C THR A 4 13.85 -0.94 -30.71
N LEU A 5 15.06 -0.96 -31.28
CA LEU A 5 16.29 -0.99 -30.49
C LEU A 5 16.45 0.28 -29.64
N ALA A 6 16.09 1.45 -30.17
CA ALA A 6 16.11 2.70 -29.42
C ALA A 6 15.13 2.70 -28.22
N ILE A 7 13.93 2.12 -28.39
CA ILE A 7 12.95 1.95 -27.31
C ILE A 7 13.52 1.03 -26.22
N ILE A 8 14.07 -0.13 -26.59
CA ILE A 8 14.66 -1.07 -25.64
C ILE A 8 15.84 -0.42 -24.91
N ALA A 9 16.74 0.23 -25.65
CA ALA A 9 17.88 0.94 -25.07
C ALA A 9 17.44 2.03 -24.09
N LEU A 10 16.42 2.82 -24.43
CA LEU A 10 15.88 3.85 -23.54
C LEU A 10 15.32 3.25 -22.24
N VAL A 11 14.55 2.16 -22.33
CA VAL A 11 14.03 1.48 -21.13
C VAL A 11 15.17 0.95 -20.26
N ILE A 12 16.20 0.35 -20.85
CA ILE A 12 17.38 -0.11 -20.10
C ILE A 12 18.10 1.06 -19.43
N LEU A 13 18.35 2.14 -20.16
CA LEU A 13 19.00 3.35 -19.64
C LEU A 13 18.17 4.02 -18.53
N LEU A 14 16.84 3.93 -18.61
CA LEU A 14 15.93 4.43 -17.58
C LEU A 14 16.03 3.64 -16.27
N ARG A 15 16.24 2.31 -16.36
CA ARG A 15 16.33 1.41 -15.19
C ARG A 15 17.73 1.32 -14.60
N LEU A 16 18.77 1.48 -15.42
CA LEU A 16 20.16 1.27 -15.03
C LEU A 16 20.58 2.02 -13.75
N PRO A 17 20.24 3.31 -13.55
CA PRO A 17 20.60 4.04 -12.33
C PRO A 17 19.90 3.51 -11.06
N PHE A 18 18.82 2.75 -11.23
CA PHE A 18 17.96 2.29 -10.14
C PHE A 18 18.04 0.77 -9.92
N LEU A 19 19.02 0.07 -10.49
CA LEU A 19 19.20 -1.37 -10.24
C LEU A 19 19.49 -1.69 -8.77
N HIS A 20 20.00 -0.73 -8.01
CA HIS A 20 20.26 -0.83 -6.57
C HIS A 20 19.20 -0.08 -5.75
N GLN A 21 18.02 0.14 -6.35
CA GLN A 21 16.88 0.74 -5.69
C GLN A 21 16.53 -0.11 -4.45
N PRO A 22 16.53 0.49 -3.27
CA PRO A 22 16.16 -0.19 -2.04
C PRO A 22 14.73 -0.72 -2.12
N ILE A 23 14.49 -1.85 -1.44
CA ILE A 23 13.14 -2.32 -1.10
C ILE A 23 12.32 -1.16 -0.52
N GLN A 24 11.13 -0.99 -1.07
CA GLN A 24 10.33 0.22 -0.87
C GLN A 24 8.84 -0.08 -0.75
N GLY A 25 8.08 0.88 -0.20
CA GLY A 25 6.61 0.82 -0.22
C GLY A 25 6.06 -0.54 0.19
N ASP A 26 5.15 -1.07 -0.62
CA ASP A 26 4.51 -2.35 -0.36
C ASP A 26 5.34 -3.56 -0.88
N ASP A 27 6.59 -3.37 -1.34
CA ASP A 27 7.47 -4.47 -1.81
C ASP A 27 7.56 -5.60 -0.79
N LEU A 28 7.67 -5.24 0.49
CA LEU A 28 7.78 -6.17 1.62
C LEU A 28 6.60 -7.14 1.68
N ASP A 29 5.37 -6.66 1.45
CA ASP A 29 4.18 -7.50 1.48
C ASP A 29 4.27 -8.59 0.40
N TYR A 30 4.72 -8.25 -0.81
CA TYR A 30 4.89 -9.22 -1.89
C TYR A 30 6.04 -10.20 -1.63
N LEU A 31 7.10 -9.75 -0.94
CA LEU A 31 8.22 -10.61 -0.56
C LEU A 31 7.80 -11.66 0.47
N TYR A 32 6.95 -11.35 1.46
CA TYR A 32 6.41 -12.37 2.37
C TYR A 32 5.66 -13.48 1.63
N GLY A 33 4.89 -13.13 0.59
CA GLY A 33 4.23 -14.12 -0.25
C GLY A 33 5.21 -14.96 -1.07
N ALA A 34 6.31 -14.35 -1.52
CA ALA A 34 7.38 -15.01 -2.26
C ALA A 34 8.19 -15.98 -1.39
N GLU A 35 8.43 -15.61 -0.13
CA GLU A 35 9.06 -16.44 0.90
C GLU A 35 8.17 -17.64 1.25
N HIS A 36 6.88 -17.42 1.49
CA HIS A 36 5.94 -18.51 1.74
C HIS A 36 5.82 -19.45 0.54
N ALA A 37 5.90 -18.93 -0.69
CA ALA A 37 5.91 -19.75 -1.90
C ALA A 37 7.12 -20.70 -2.00
N GLN A 38 8.23 -20.46 -1.27
CA GLN A 38 9.34 -21.41 -1.18
C GLN A 38 8.96 -22.67 -0.39
N ILE A 39 7.96 -22.56 0.50
CA ILE A 39 7.47 -23.65 1.35
C ILE A 39 6.27 -24.33 0.68
N ASP A 40 5.29 -23.53 0.23
CA ASP A 40 4.07 -24.00 -0.40
C ASP A 40 3.78 -23.20 -1.69
N PRO A 41 4.38 -23.61 -2.83
CA PRO A 41 4.34 -22.82 -4.07
C PRO A 41 2.93 -22.70 -4.67
N LEU A 42 2.00 -23.59 -4.31
CA LEU A 42 0.61 -23.53 -4.79
C LEU A 42 -0.26 -22.54 -3.99
N HIS A 43 0.24 -22.06 -2.85
CA HIS A 43 -0.48 -21.19 -1.92
C HIS A 43 0.41 -20.06 -1.40
N PRO A 44 0.99 -19.21 -2.28
CA PRO A 44 1.92 -18.15 -1.88
C PRO A 44 1.30 -17.15 -0.88
N LEU A 45 -0.01 -16.93 -0.96
CA LEU A 45 -0.73 -15.99 -0.09
C LEU A 45 -1.25 -16.63 1.20
N ASN A 46 -1.10 -17.94 1.41
CA ASN A 46 -1.60 -18.63 2.61
C ASN A 46 -0.63 -18.47 3.80
N THR A 47 -0.30 -17.23 4.11
CA THR A 47 0.59 -16.81 5.19
C THR A 47 0.02 -15.61 5.93
N HIS A 48 0.70 -15.15 6.98
CA HIS A 48 0.34 -13.96 7.72
C HIS A 48 1.50 -12.99 7.77
N TYR A 49 1.21 -11.70 7.91
CA TYR A 49 2.21 -10.66 8.08
C TYR A 49 1.70 -9.55 8.99
N MET A 50 2.63 -8.77 9.55
CA MET A 50 2.28 -7.60 10.37
C MET A 50 1.83 -6.45 9.47
N PHE A 51 0.69 -5.84 9.79
CA PHE A 51 0.22 -4.62 9.13
C PHE A 51 -0.44 -3.70 10.15
N SER A 52 0.10 -2.49 10.30
CA SER A 52 -0.40 -1.50 11.25
C SER A 52 -0.48 -2.02 12.70
N GLY A 53 0.47 -2.86 13.10
CA GLY A 53 0.56 -3.47 14.43
C GLY A 53 -0.34 -4.70 14.65
N ASP A 54 -1.11 -5.11 13.63
CA ASP A 54 -2.00 -6.26 13.67
C ASP A 54 -1.49 -7.38 12.74
N MET A 55 -1.56 -8.63 13.17
CA MET A 55 -1.23 -9.78 12.31
C MET A 55 -2.39 -10.04 11.36
N VAL A 56 -2.16 -9.94 10.05
CA VAL A 56 -3.19 -10.09 9.01
C VAL A 56 -2.92 -11.31 8.12
N ASP A 57 -4.00 -11.95 7.67
CA ASP A 57 -4.01 -13.04 6.71
C ASP A 57 -3.78 -12.49 5.29
N MET A 58 -2.68 -12.92 4.67
CA MET A 58 -2.26 -12.43 3.36
C MET A 58 -3.21 -12.86 2.23
N ARG A 59 -4.09 -13.84 2.43
CA ARG A 59 -5.15 -14.15 1.45
C ARG A 59 -6.11 -12.99 1.25
N GLY A 60 -6.20 -12.08 2.23
CA GLY A 60 -6.96 -10.84 2.10
C GLY A 60 -6.22 -9.71 1.38
N HIS A 61 -5.03 -9.96 0.83
CA HIS A 61 -4.27 -8.96 0.08
C HIS A 61 -5.06 -8.49 -1.16
N SER A 62 -4.90 -7.21 -1.52
CA SER A 62 -5.69 -6.56 -2.59
C SER A 62 -5.27 -6.99 -4.01
N HIS A 63 -4.26 -7.84 -4.13
CA HIS A 63 -3.69 -8.37 -5.37
C HIS A 63 -3.67 -9.89 -5.36
N GLY A 64 -3.51 -10.49 -6.53
CA GLY A 64 -3.42 -11.94 -6.68
C GLY A 64 -2.00 -12.49 -6.51
N PRO A 65 -1.82 -13.81 -6.68
CA PRO A 65 -0.56 -14.52 -6.42
C PRO A 65 0.51 -14.33 -7.52
N GLY A 66 0.18 -13.66 -8.63
CA GLY A 66 1.04 -13.57 -9.81
C GLY A 66 2.39 -12.91 -9.53
N ASN A 67 2.39 -11.80 -8.78
CA ASN A 67 3.63 -11.12 -8.43
C ASN A 67 4.47 -11.88 -7.38
N PRO A 68 3.88 -12.41 -6.29
CA PRO A 68 4.57 -13.32 -5.38
C PRO A 68 5.24 -14.51 -6.07
N TRP A 69 4.61 -15.13 -7.07
CA TRP A 69 5.26 -16.21 -7.84
C TRP A 69 6.47 -15.76 -8.65
N ILE A 70 6.41 -14.57 -9.27
CA ILE A 70 7.55 -14.01 -10.01
C ILE A 70 8.73 -13.81 -9.05
N LEU A 71 8.47 -13.19 -7.90
CA LEU A 71 9.47 -12.96 -6.86
C LEU A 71 9.97 -14.27 -6.26
N ALA A 72 9.11 -15.27 -6.08
CA ALA A 72 9.49 -16.59 -5.57
C ALA A 72 10.46 -17.31 -6.51
N ILE A 73 10.28 -17.20 -7.83
CA ILE A 73 11.22 -17.76 -8.80
C ILE A 73 12.59 -17.08 -8.69
N LEU A 74 12.60 -15.75 -8.52
CA LEU A 74 13.85 -14.99 -8.34
C LEU A 74 14.54 -15.34 -7.03
N LEU A 75 13.77 -15.46 -5.95
CA LEU A 75 14.25 -15.88 -4.64
C LEU A 75 14.85 -17.29 -4.70
N ALA A 76 14.15 -18.24 -5.32
CA ALA A 76 14.64 -19.61 -5.52
C ALA A 76 15.94 -19.65 -6.35
N ALA A 77 16.08 -18.77 -7.35
CA ALA A 77 17.25 -18.72 -8.20
C ALA A 77 18.46 -18.05 -7.54
N MET A 78 18.24 -17.01 -6.73
CA MET A 78 19.31 -16.21 -6.11
C MET A 78 19.66 -16.65 -4.69
N GLY A 79 18.81 -17.47 -4.06
CA GLY A 79 18.94 -17.97 -2.68
C GLY A 79 18.54 -16.95 -1.61
N ASP A 80 18.43 -15.68 -1.97
CA ASP A 80 18.06 -14.58 -1.08
C ASP A 80 17.54 -13.39 -1.91
N VAL A 81 16.90 -12.43 -1.27
CA VAL A 81 16.43 -11.20 -1.91
C VAL A 81 17.64 -10.33 -2.25
N ARG A 82 17.82 -10.08 -3.56
CA ARG A 82 18.95 -9.31 -4.09
C ARG A 82 18.41 -8.24 -5.03
N GLU A 83 18.55 -6.97 -4.65
CA GLU A 83 18.00 -5.82 -5.38
C GLU A 83 18.38 -5.84 -6.87
N VAL A 84 19.69 -5.91 -7.19
CA VAL A 84 20.19 -5.82 -8.58
C VAL A 84 19.62 -6.89 -9.52
N PRO A 85 19.76 -8.20 -9.25
CA PRO A 85 19.20 -9.22 -10.14
C PRO A 85 17.66 -9.19 -10.19
N PHE A 86 16.97 -8.81 -9.10
CA PHE A 86 15.52 -8.67 -9.12
C PHE A 86 15.08 -7.49 -10.01
N HIS A 87 15.72 -6.32 -9.89
CA HIS A 87 15.45 -5.16 -10.75
C HIS A 87 15.82 -5.41 -12.22
N LEU A 88 16.88 -6.19 -12.49
CA LEU A 88 17.21 -6.65 -13.84
C LEU A 88 16.10 -7.53 -14.44
N ALA A 89 15.54 -8.46 -13.65
CA ALA A 89 14.41 -9.26 -14.09
C ALA A 89 13.15 -8.41 -14.34
N TYR A 90 12.85 -7.47 -13.45
CA TYR A 90 11.71 -6.54 -13.60
C TYR A 90 11.89 -5.59 -14.80
N THR A 91 13.13 -5.28 -15.20
CA THR A 91 13.40 -4.52 -16.43
C THR A 91 12.82 -5.22 -17.68
N LEU A 92 12.76 -6.55 -17.71
CA LEU A 92 12.11 -7.29 -18.80
C LEU A 92 10.61 -6.98 -18.90
N LEU A 93 9.93 -6.82 -17.77
CA LEU A 93 8.50 -6.43 -17.72
C LEU A 93 8.31 -5.00 -18.25
N SER A 94 9.22 -4.08 -17.93
CA SER A 94 9.24 -2.74 -18.54
C SER A 94 9.40 -2.79 -20.06
N ILE A 95 10.28 -3.67 -20.56
CA ILE A 95 10.48 -3.85 -22.01
C ILE A 95 9.22 -4.42 -22.67
N ILE A 96 8.56 -5.42 -22.05
CA ILE A 96 7.30 -5.98 -22.55
C ILE A 96 6.24 -4.89 -22.67
N ALA A 97 6.05 -4.08 -21.62
CA ALA A 97 5.10 -2.96 -21.63
C ALA A 97 5.41 -1.94 -22.74
N ALA A 98 6.68 -1.56 -22.90
CA ALA A 98 7.11 -0.60 -23.92
C ALA A 98 6.98 -1.14 -25.36
N LEU A 99 7.26 -2.43 -25.59
CA LEU A 99 7.10 -3.07 -26.90
C LEU A 99 5.63 -3.29 -27.26
N ALA A 100 4.78 -3.62 -26.28
CA ALA A 100 3.34 -3.68 -26.45
C ALA A 100 2.77 -2.30 -26.79
N MET A 101 3.20 -1.25 -26.07
CA MET A 101 2.90 0.14 -26.40
C MET A 101 3.36 0.49 -27.82
N TRP A 102 4.58 0.15 -28.21
CA TRP A 102 5.09 0.37 -29.57
C TRP A 102 4.24 -0.32 -30.63
N SER A 103 3.78 -1.55 -30.38
CA SER A 103 2.88 -2.28 -31.27
C SER A 103 1.54 -1.55 -31.44
N LEU A 104 0.92 -1.13 -30.34
CA LEU A 104 -0.34 -0.39 -30.34
C LEU A 104 -0.18 0.99 -31.01
N ALA A 105 0.89 1.71 -30.70
CA ALA A 105 1.16 3.01 -31.27
C ALA A 105 1.30 2.95 -32.79
N ARG A 106 1.98 1.92 -33.35
CA ARG A 106 2.06 1.72 -34.81
C ARG A 106 0.70 1.47 -35.46
N ARG A 107 -0.21 0.82 -34.73
CA ARG A 107 -1.56 0.55 -35.22
C ARG A 107 -2.46 1.78 -35.18
N PHE A 108 -2.27 2.64 -34.19
CA PHE A 108 -3.22 3.69 -33.85
C PHE A 108 -2.69 5.12 -34.05
N CYS A 109 -1.42 5.33 -34.42
CA CYS A 109 -0.84 6.67 -34.51
C CYS A 109 0.09 6.80 -35.72
N GLU A 110 0.08 7.97 -36.38
CA GLU A 110 1.05 8.30 -37.44
C GLU A 110 2.46 8.57 -36.87
N ARG A 111 2.56 8.93 -35.59
CA ARG A 111 3.82 9.21 -34.88
C ARG A 111 4.06 8.20 -33.76
N PRO A 112 4.19 6.91 -34.07
CA PRO A 112 4.20 5.86 -33.06
C PRO A 112 5.38 5.95 -32.11
N PHE A 113 6.52 6.49 -32.58
CA PHE A 113 7.73 6.59 -31.77
C PHE A 113 7.55 7.65 -30.69
N ALA A 114 7.04 8.83 -31.05
CA ALA A 114 6.72 9.89 -30.09
C ALA A 114 5.68 9.43 -29.06
N ALA A 115 4.61 8.73 -29.49
CA ALA A 115 3.63 8.16 -28.56
C ALA A 115 4.27 7.21 -27.54
N THR A 116 5.18 6.34 -28.01
CA THR A 116 5.87 5.38 -27.15
C THR A 116 6.82 6.08 -26.17
N LEU A 117 7.52 7.13 -26.61
CA LEU A 117 8.36 7.96 -25.73
C LEU A 117 7.54 8.63 -24.63
N LEU A 118 6.36 9.17 -24.95
CA LEU A 118 5.46 9.75 -23.94
C LEU A 118 5.00 8.72 -22.90
N PHE A 119 4.69 7.49 -23.32
CA PHE A 119 4.35 6.40 -22.40
C PHE A 119 5.52 6.03 -21.46
N ILE A 120 6.74 5.90 -22.00
CA ILE A 120 7.94 5.59 -21.20
C ILE A 120 8.25 6.72 -20.21
N ALA A 121 7.87 7.95 -20.54
CA ALA A 121 8.03 9.12 -19.68
C ALA A 121 6.94 9.27 -18.62
N VAL A 122 5.94 8.39 -18.52
CA VAL A 122 4.88 8.52 -17.52
C VAL A 122 5.48 8.41 -16.11
N PRO A 123 5.25 9.38 -15.19
CA PRO A 123 5.88 9.40 -13.87
C PRO A 123 5.71 8.11 -13.09
N ALA A 124 4.48 7.57 -13.05
CA ALA A 124 4.21 6.30 -12.39
C ALA A 124 4.95 5.12 -13.04
N PHE A 125 5.14 5.12 -14.37
CA PHE A 125 5.90 4.05 -15.04
C PHE A 125 7.39 4.12 -14.67
N VAL A 126 7.93 5.34 -14.56
CA VAL A 126 9.34 5.54 -14.18
C VAL A 126 9.55 5.19 -12.71
N VAL A 127 8.73 5.72 -11.80
CA VAL A 127 8.87 5.51 -10.34
C VAL A 127 8.53 4.07 -9.94
N ASN A 128 7.30 3.61 -10.19
CA ASN A 128 6.84 2.29 -9.76
C ASN A 128 7.55 1.16 -10.52
N GLY A 129 8.12 1.44 -11.68
CA GLY A 129 8.92 0.44 -12.39
C GLY A 129 10.26 0.12 -11.73
N ASN A 130 10.61 0.80 -10.64
CA ASN A 130 11.74 0.45 -9.77
C ASN A 130 11.28 -0.22 -8.45
N SER A 131 10.01 -0.61 -8.35
CA SER A 131 9.44 -1.33 -7.21
C SER A 131 9.18 -2.79 -7.58
N PHE A 132 9.12 -3.66 -6.57
CA PHE A 132 8.68 -5.05 -6.68
C PHE A 132 7.19 -5.24 -6.44
N GLU A 133 6.41 -4.17 -6.37
CA GLU A 133 4.96 -4.22 -6.34
C GLU A 133 4.35 -4.80 -7.63
N ALA A 134 3.09 -5.21 -7.56
CA ALA A 134 2.39 -5.84 -8.68
C ALA A 134 2.18 -4.91 -9.89
N ASP A 135 2.37 -3.59 -9.76
CA ASP A 135 2.09 -2.59 -10.80
C ASP A 135 2.77 -2.90 -12.14
N LEU A 136 4.08 -3.17 -12.10
CA LEU A 136 4.87 -3.35 -13.32
C LEU A 136 4.56 -4.68 -14.03
N PRO A 137 4.53 -5.84 -13.34
CA PRO A 137 4.03 -7.08 -13.93
C PRO A 137 2.61 -6.94 -14.48
N PHE A 138 1.71 -6.32 -13.70
CA PHE A 138 0.34 -6.09 -14.12
C PHE A 138 0.27 -5.26 -15.40
N LEU A 139 0.99 -4.14 -15.47
CA LEU A 139 1.03 -3.30 -16.67
C LEU A 139 1.62 -4.03 -17.87
N ALA A 140 2.70 -4.81 -17.67
CA ALA A 140 3.31 -5.58 -18.74
C ALA A 140 2.32 -6.59 -19.36
N PHE A 141 1.64 -7.37 -18.52
CA PHE A 141 0.66 -8.36 -18.96
C PHE A 141 -0.62 -7.71 -19.50
N TRP A 142 -1.10 -6.62 -18.89
CA TRP A 142 -2.21 -5.82 -19.41
C TRP A 142 -1.92 -5.34 -20.83
N MET A 143 -0.77 -4.67 -21.01
CA MET A 143 -0.36 -4.10 -22.29
C MET A 143 -0.14 -5.19 -23.34
N ALA A 144 0.52 -6.28 -22.99
CA ALA A 144 0.71 -7.42 -23.87
C ALA A 144 -0.63 -8.04 -24.29
N SER A 145 -1.58 -8.20 -23.35
CA SER A 145 -2.91 -8.74 -23.64
C SER A 145 -3.65 -7.87 -24.66
N VAL A 146 -3.68 -6.54 -24.46
CA VAL A 146 -4.34 -5.61 -25.39
C VAL A 146 -3.63 -5.61 -26.75
N ALA A 147 -2.30 -5.52 -26.79
CA ALA A 147 -1.54 -5.48 -28.05
C ALA A 147 -1.70 -6.76 -28.87
N LEU A 148 -1.65 -7.93 -28.22
CA LEU A 148 -1.85 -9.23 -28.87
C LEU A 148 -3.31 -9.41 -29.29
N PHE A 149 -4.29 -8.94 -28.51
CA PHE A 149 -5.70 -9.01 -28.88
C PHE A 149 -6.00 -8.16 -30.12
N VAL A 150 -5.50 -6.92 -30.15
CA VAL A 150 -5.66 -6.03 -31.30
C VAL A 150 -5.05 -6.67 -32.54
N LYS A 151 -3.83 -7.22 -32.44
CA LYS A 151 -3.18 -7.96 -33.52
C LYS A 151 -4.01 -9.17 -33.95
N ALA A 152 -4.53 -9.95 -33.00
CA ALA A 152 -5.34 -11.13 -33.30
C ALA A 152 -6.60 -10.77 -34.09
N VAL A 153 -7.31 -9.72 -33.68
CA VAL A 153 -8.54 -9.26 -34.32
C VAL A 153 -8.27 -8.63 -35.68
N ASP A 154 -7.18 -7.91 -35.85
CA ASP A 154 -6.84 -7.32 -37.15
C ASP A 154 -6.39 -8.39 -38.15
N ASP A 155 -5.50 -9.30 -37.72
CA ASP A 155 -4.82 -10.28 -38.59
C ASP A 155 -5.51 -11.66 -38.66
N ASP A 156 -6.60 -11.87 -37.91
CA ASP A 156 -7.26 -13.19 -37.74
C ASP A 156 -6.32 -14.27 -37.16
N SER A 157 -5.46 -13.88 -36.22
CA SER A 157 -4.40 -14.74 -35.70
C SER A 157 -4.81 -15.43 -34.40
N ILE A 158 -5.06 -16.74 -34.46
CA ILE A 158 -5.32 -17.58 -33.27
C ILE A 158 -4.13 -17.63 -32.32
N LEU A 159 -2.90 -17.60 -32.84
CA LEU A 159 -1.70 -17.58 -31.99
C LEU A 159 -1.62 -16.29 -31.15
N ALA A 160 -1.86 -15.14 -31.78
CA ALA A 160 -1.93 -13.87 -31.06
C ALA A 160 -3.12 -13.86 -30.08
N LEU A 161 -4.24 -14.50 -30.43
CA LEU A 161 -5.40 -14.62 -29.56
C LEU A 161 -5.08 -15.45 -28.31
N ALA A 162 -4.42 -16.60 -28.47
CA ALA A 162 -3.95 -17.43 -27.36
C ALA A 162 -2.94 -16.68 -26.48
N GLY A 163 -1.99 -15.95 -27.08
CA GLY A 163 -1.06 -15.09 -26.35
C GLY A 163 -1.76 -13.99 -25.55
N SER A 164 -2.81 -13.39 -26.12
CA SER A 164 -3.64 -12.41 -25.42
C SER A 164 -4.37 -13.01 -24.22
N ALA A 165 -4.91 -14.22 -24.35
CA ALA A 165 -5.57 -14.94 -23.27
C ALA A 165 -4.62 -15.26 -22.12
N ILE A 166 -3.42 -15.76 -22.42
CA ILE A 166 -2.38 -16.06 -21.44
C ILE A 166 -1.96 -14.78 -20.70
N ALA A 167 -1.66 -13.71 -21.45
CA ALA A 167 -1.30 -12.42 -20.86
C ALA A 167 -2.45 -11.85 -20.02
N GLY A 168 -3.71 -11.95 -20.47
CA GLY A 168 -4.88 -11.50 -19.72
C GLY A 168 -5.08 -12.29 -18.41
N ALA A 169 -4.86 -13.61 -18.43
CA ALA A 169 -4.90 -14.44 -17.24
C ALA A 169 -3.82 -14.02 -16.23
N PHE A 170 -2.56 -13.85 -16.66
CA PHE A 170 -1.50 -13.36 -15.78
C PHE A 170 -1.77 -11.95 -15.25
N ALA A 171 -2.33 -11.05 -16.06
CA ALA A 171 -2.77 -9.74 -15.58
C ALA A 171 -3.79 -9.88 -14.44
N GLY A 172 -4.79 -10.76 -14.58
CA GLY A 172 -5.78 -11.06 -13.53
C GLY A 172 -5.18 -11.63 -12.26
N LEU A 173 -4.15 -12.48 -12.38
CA LEU A 173 -3.45 -13.04 -11.23
C LEU A 173 -2.48 -12.05 -10.58
N THR A 174 -2.04 -11.00 -11.28
CA THR A 174 -1.23 -9.93 -10.68
C THR A 174 -2.09 -8.87 -9.98
N ALA A 175 -3.20 -8.42 -10.58
CA ALA A 175 -4.07 -7.43 -9.97
C ALA A 175 -5.53 -7.64 -10.39
N TYR A 176 -6.45 -7.69 -9.41
CA TYR A 176 -7.87 -7.99 -9.67
C TYR A 176 -8.57 -6.96 -10.56
N GLN A 177 -8.05 -5.73 -10.63
CA GLN A 177 -8.51 -4.69 -11.56
C GLN A 177 -8.38 -5.06 -13.04
N ALA A 178 -7.62 -6.11 -13.38
CA ALA A 178 -7.55 -6.67 -14.73
C ALA A 178 -8.91 -7.14 -15.27
N ILE A 179 -9.93 -7.32 -14.40
CA ILE A 179 -11.31 -7.59 -14.83
C ILE A 179 -11.81 -6.54 -15.84
N LEU A 180 -11.30 -5.30 -15.76
CA LEU A 180 -11.60 -4.21 -16.69
C LEU A 180 -11.04 -4.43 -18.10
N LEU A 181 -10.14 -5.41 -18.34
CA LEU A 181 -9.80 -5.86 -19.70
C LEU A 181 -11.04 -6.33 -20.45
N THR A 182 -11.99 -6.96 -19.76
CA THR A 182 -13.19 -7.54 -20.38
C THR A 182 -13.98 -6.49 -21.19
N PRO A 183 -14.49 -5.40 -20.59
CA PRO A 183 -15.19 -4.38 -21.36
C PRO A 183 -14.28 -3.66 -22.38
N VAL A 184 -12.99 -3.49 -22.08
CA VAL A 184 -12.04 -2.86 -23.01
C VAL A 184 -11.87 -3.67 -24.29
N LEU A 185 -11.52 -4.95 -24.17
CA LEU A 185 -11.33 -5.85 -25.33
C LEU A 185 -12.66 -6.11 -26.06
N ALA A 186 -13.77 -6.20 -25.33
CA ALA A 186 -15.11 -6.33 -25.91
C ALA A 186 -15.44 -5.17 -26.87
N VAL A 187 -15.11 -3.93 -26.50
CA VAL A 187 -15.34 -2.76 -27.38
C VAL A 187 -14.57 -2.90 -28.68
N TYR A 188 -13.28 -3.30 -28.63
CA TYR A 188 -12.49 -3.49 -29.84
C TYR A 188 -13.09 -4.58 -30.74
N LEU A 189 -13.43 -5.72 -30.15
CA LEU A 189 -14.00 -6.85 -30.86
C LEU A 189 -15.35 -6.49 -31.50
N PHE A 190 -16.22 -5.79 -30.75
CA PHE A 190 -17.51 -5.34 -31.25
C PHE A 190 -17.36 -4.39 -32.45
N GLN A 191 -16.41 -3.45 -32.40
CA GLN A 191 -16.17 -2.49 -33.48
C GLN A 191 -15.56 -3.13 -34.73
N ARG A 192 -14.72 -4.16 -34.58
CA ARG A 192 -13.93 -4.72 -35.70
C ARG A 192 -14.43 -6.05 -36.23
N ARG A 193 -14.80 -6.98 -35.36
CA ARG A 193 -15.16 -8.36 -35.72
C ARG A 193 -16.17 -8.96 -34.73
N ARG A 194 -17.34 -8.32 -34.55
CA ARG A 194 -18.36 -8.73 -33.57
C ARG A 194 -18.81 -10.20 -33.67
N THR A 195 -18.67 -10.83 -34.83
CA THR A 195 -19.07 -12.22 -35.09
C THR A 195 -17.96 -13.24 -34.83
N TRP A 196 -16.75 -12.83 -34.43
CA TRP A 196 -15.64 -13.75 -34.18
C TRP A 196 -15.74 -14.36 -32.78
N ILE A 197 -16.49 -15.46 -32.69
CA ILE A 197 -16.81 -16.17 -31.43
C ILE A 197 -15.59 -16.54 -30.59
N PRO A 198 -14.49 -17.10 -31.16
CA PRO A 198 -13.30 -17.43 -30.37
C PRO A 198 -12.78 -16.23 -29.56
N ALA A 199 -12.79 -15.03 -30.14
CA ALA A 199 -12.29 -13.84 -29.44
C ALA A 199 -13.17 -13.43 -28.25
N TRP A 200 -14.49 -13.66 -28.32
CA TRP A 200 -15.38 -13.41 -27.18
C TRP A 200 -15.05 -14.29 -25.96
N THR A 201 -14.57 -15.53 -26.19
CA THR A 201 -14.12 -16.40 -25.09
C THR A 201 -12.83 -15.90 -24.43
N VAL A 202 -11.96 -15.23 -25.18
CA VAL A 202 -10.69 -14.69 -24.67
C VAL A 202 -10.87 -13.37 -23.92
N VAL A 203 -11.89 -12.58 -24.27
CA VAL A 203 -12.22 -11.33 -23.57
C VAL A 203 -12.42 -11.53 -22.06
N ILE A 204 -12.89 -12.71 -21.63
CA ILE A 204 -13.13 -13.04 -20.22
C ILE A 204 -11.94 -13.74 -19.52
N ALA A 205 -10.77 -13.84 -20.16
CA ALA A 205 -9.62 -14.59 -19.62
C ALA A 205 -9.17 -14.12 -18.23
N ALA A 206 -9.12 -12.81 -17.98
CA ALA A 206 -8.75 -12.25 -16.68
C ALA A 206 -9.76 -12.61 -15.57
N PRO A 207 -11.09 -12.36 -15.72
CA PRO A 207 -12.06 -12.80 -14.72
C PRO A 207 -12.07 -14.32 -14.49
N VAL A 208 -11.86 -15.13 -15.53
CA VAL A 208 -11.76 -16.59 -15.38
C VAL A 208 -10.55 -16.96 -14.53
N ALA A 209 -9.37 -16.39 -14.78
CA ALA A 209 -8.17 -16.66 -13.99
C ALA A 209 -8.34 -16.28 -12.51
N ILE A 210 -8.96 -15.12 -12.25
CA ILE A 210 -9.31 -14.69 -10.89
C ILE A 210 -10.26 -15.70 -10.26
N ALA A 211 -11.37 -16.05 -10.93
CA ALA A 211 -12.36 -16.99 -10.40
C ALA A 211 -11.75 -18.38 -10.10
N VAL A 212 -10.85 -18.86 -10.96
CA VAL A 212 -10.11 -20.12 -10.73
C VAL A 212 -9.24 -20.02 -9.49
N TRP A 213 -8.49 -18.92 -9.30
CA TRP A 213 -7.69 -18.71 -8.09
C TRP A 213 -8.56 -18.67 -6.82
N GLN A 214 -9.67 -17.93 -6.87
CA GLN A 214 -10.61 -17.86 -5.74
C GLN A 214 -11.16 -19.24 -5.37
N ALA A 215 -11.58 -20.02 -6.37
CA ALA A 215 -12.11 -21.36 -6.16
C ALA A 215 -11.04 -22.35 -5.68
N TRP A 216 -9.80 -22.20 -6.16
CA TRP A 216 -8.66 -23.01 -5.76
C TRP A 216 -8.38 -22.83 -4.27
N GLU A 217 -8.17 -21.60 -3.80
CA GLU A 217 -7.92 -21.28 -2.39
C GLU A 217 -9.06 -21.74 -1.49
N TRP A 218 -10.31 -21.52 -1.92
CA TRP A 218 -11.46 -21.94 -1.15
C TRP A 218 -11.53 -23.47 -1.00
N LYS A 219 -11.32 -24.23 -2.08
CA LYS A 219 -11.43 -25.69 -2.07
C LYS A 219 -10.28 -26.36 -1.31
N THR A 220 -9.09 -25.77 -1.32
CA THR A 220 -7.87 -26.40 -0.78
C THR A 220 -7.45 -25.87 0.59
N ARG A 221 -7.80 -24.61 0.92
CA ARG A 221 -7.41 -23.93 2.16
C ARG A 221 -8.58 -23.38 2.96
N GLY A 222 -9.81 -23.55 2.49
CA GLY A 222 -11.05 -23.21 3.21
C GLY A 222 -11.36 -21.72 3.28
N ALA A 223 -10.53 -20.85 2.70
CA ALA A 223 -10.73 -19.41 2.68
C ALA A 223 -10.95 -18.90 1.26
N LEU A 224 -11.95 -18.04 1.06
CA LEU A 224 -12.16 -17.33 -0.18
C LEU A 224 -11.41 -15.99 -0.08
N PRO A 225 -10.32 -15.74 -0.85
CA PRO A 225 -9.49 -14.52 -0.72
C PRO A 225 -10.30 -13.22 -0.76
N ALA A 226 -11.35 -13.16 -1.59
CA ALA A 226 -12.20 -11.97 -1.71
C ALA A 226 -13.06 -11.74 -0.46
N ALA A 227 -13.45 -12.79 0.25
CA ALA A 227 -14.17 -12.66 1.51
C ALA A 227 -13.25 -12.13 2.62
N VAL A 228 -12.00 -12.59 2.66
CA VAL A 228 -10.98 -12.09 3.61
C VAL A 228 -10.68 -10.61 3.33
N LEU A 229 -10.43 -10.25 2.07
CA LEU A 229 -10.24 -8.85 1.64
C LEU A 229 -11.44 -7.97 2.01
N MET A 230 -12.67 -8.43 1.75
CA MET A 230 -13.89 -7.71 2.13
C MET A 230 -14.00 -7.49 3.64
N GLY A 231 -13.52 -8.44 4.44
CA GLY A 231 -13.37 -8.31 5.89
C GLY A 231 -12.46 -7.14 6.25
N TYR A 232 -11.26 -7.08 5.66
CA TYR A 232 -10.33 -5.98 5.88
C TYR A 232 -10.86 -4.62 5.41
N MET A 233 -11.53 -4.56 4.26
CA MET A 233 -12.15 -3.29 3.81
C MET A 233 -13.13 -2.72 4.85
N ARG A 234 -13.83 -3.59 5.59
CA ARG A 234 -14.73 -3.20 6.69
C ARG A 234 -13.94 -2.79 7.93
N SER A 235 -13.02 -3.63 8.41
CA SER A 235 -12.25 -3.39 9.64
C SER A 235 -11.39 -2.13 9.55
N TYR A 236 -10.77 -1.86 8.40
CA TYR A 236 -9.98 -0.65 8.18
C TYR A 236 -10.80 0.56 7.74
N SER A 237 -12.12 0.43 7.57
CA SER A 237 -13.02 1.50 7.09
C SER A 237 -12.61 2.08 5.74
N PHE A 238 -12.03 1.26 4.86
CA PHE A 238 -11.58 1.70 3.54
C PHE A 238 -12.75 2.15 2.65
N ASN A 239 -13.94 1.58 2.84
CA ASN A 239 -15.15 1.89 2.06
C ASN A 239 -15.91 3.16 2.50
N LYS A 240 -15.35 4.02 3.36
CA LYS A 240 -16.00 5.29 3.74
C LYS A 240 -16.15 6.20 2.51
N THR A 241 -17.33 6.79 2.32
CA THR A 241 -17.63 7.70 1.19
C THR A 241 -16.62 8.85 1.05
N SER A 242 -16.09 9.34 2.18
CA SER A 242 -15.03 10.35 2.19
C SER A 242 -13.74 9.90 1.50
N ASN A 243 -13.36 8.62 1.66
CA ASN A 243 -12.15 8.05 1.06
C ASN A 243 -12.35 7.83 -0.44
N THR A 244 -13.54 7.39 -0.85
CA THR A 244 -13.91 7.25 -2.26
C THR A 244 -13.89 8.60 -2.97
N LEU A 245 -14.45 9.66 -2.37
CA LEU A 245 -14.44 11.00 -2.97
C LEU A 245 -13.01 11.56 -3.08
N ARG A 246 -12.21 11.45 -2.03
CA ARG A 246 -10.79 11.85 -2.07
C ARG A 246 -10.02 11.09 -3.14
N SER A 247 -10.27 9.79 -3.25
CA SER A 247 -9.68 8.94 -4.28
C SER A 247 -10.08 9.40 -5.68
N ALA A 248 -11.36 9.71 -5.92
CA ALA A 248 -11.83 10.23 -7.19
C ALA A 248 -11.11 11.54 -7.57
N VAL A 249 -10.99 12.49 -6.63
CA VAL A 249 -10.26 13.74 -6.86
C VAL A 249 -8.78 13.48 -7.16
N ALA A 250 -8.13 12.59 -6.40
CA ALA A 250 -6.74 12.21 -6.65
C ALA A 250 -6.54 11.58 -8.03
N LEU A 251 -7.45 10.70 -8.47
CA LEU A 251 -7.40 10.11 -9.81
C LEU A 251 -7.61 11.16 -10.91
N VAL A 252 -8.50 12.13 -10.71
CA VAL A 252 -8.61 13.28 -11.65
C VAL A 252 -7.30 14.06 -11.69
N VAL A 253 -6.73 14.43 -10.54
CA VAL A 253 -5.44 15.12 -10.44
C VAL A 253 -4.35 14.37 -11.21
N HIS A 254 -4.19 13.06 -10.96
CA HIS A 254 -3.15 12.25 -11.60
C HIS A 254 -3.40 12.03 -13.10
N SER A 255 -4.65 12.04 -13.57
CA SER A 255 -4.94 11.92 -15.00
C SER A 255 -4.33 13.08 -15.81
N GLY A 256 -4.22 14.27 -15.21
CA GLY A 256 -3.55 15.44 -15.79
C GLY A 256 -2.02 15.30 -15.92
N TRP A 257 -1.43 14.29 -15.29
CA TRP A 257 0.01 14.03 -15.26
C TRP A 257 0.42 12.73 -15.96
N ILE A 258 -0.50 12.03 -16.62
CA ILE A 258 -0.13 10.88 -17.46
C ILE A 258 0.79 11.32 -18.59
N VAL A 259 0.46 12.44 -19.24
CA VAL A 259 1.36 13.19 -20.12
C VAL A 259 1.60 14.55 -19.50
N SER A 260 2.60 15.29 -20.00
CA SER A 260 2.90 16.63 -19.48
C SER A 260 1.66 17.54 -19.52
N PRO A 261 1.35 18.29 -18.44
CA PRO A 261 0.30 19.32 -18.46
C PRO A 261 0.44 20.31 -19.61
N LEU A 262 1.67 20.57 -20.08
CA LEU A 262 1.92 21.38 -21.28
C LEU A 262 1.24 20.79 -22.53
N LEU A 263 1.31 19.47 -22.71
CA LEU A 263 0.65 18.78 -23.82
C LEU A 263 -0.86 18.81 -23.69
N VAL A 264 -1.39 18.64 -22.47
CA VAL A 264 -2.82 18.76 -22.20
C VAL A 264 -3.30 20.15 -22.61
N ILE A 265 -2.66 21.20 -22.10
CA ILE A 265 -3.02 22.59 -22.41
C ILE A 265 -2.89 22.87 -23.92
N ALA A 266 -1.76 22.51 -24.54
CA ALA A 266 -1.52 22.72 -25.96
C ALA A 266 -2.56 22.01 -26.86
N ALA A 267 -3.04 20.84 -26.46
CA ALA A 267 -4.05 20.08 -27.20
C ALA A 267 -5.44 20.76 -27.21
N PHE A 268 -5.75 21.60 -26.21
CA PHE A 268 -7.05 22.30 -26.11
C PHE A 268 -6.97 23.80 -26.40
N PHE A 269 -5.79 24.42 -26.36
CA PHE A 269 -5.64 25.88 -26.53
C PHE A 269 -6.12 26.39 -27.90
N ASN A 270 -5.88 25.61 -28.97
CA ASN A 270 -6.26 25.98 -30.33
C ASN A 270 -7.59 25.36 -30.80
N ARG A 271 -8.31 24.66 -29.91
CA ARG A 271 -9.59 24.01 -30.26
C ARG A 271 -10.74 24.94 -29.93
N ASN A 272 -11.75 24.98 -30.79
CA ASN A 272 -12.99 25.73 -30.55
C ASN A 272 -13.93 25.01 -29.53
N ASP A 273 -13.36 24.29 -28.56
CA ASP A 273 -14.05 23.48 -27.56
C ASP A 273 -14.24 24.27 -26.25
N LYS A 274 -14.93 25.41 -26.34
CA LYS A 274 -15.08 26.37 -25.23
C LYS A 274 -15.67 25.76 -23.96
N TRP A 275 -16.55 24.76 -24.09
CA TRP A 275 -17.19 24.12 -22.93
C TRP A 275 -16.19 23.35 -22.05
N ARG A 276 -15.17 22.69 -22.65
CA ARG A 276 -14.14 21.95 -21.90
C ARG A 276 -13.26 22.90 -21.10
N LEU A 277 -12.88 24.00 -21.72
CA LEU A 277 -12.11 25.07 -21.08
C LEU A 277 -12.91 25.73 -19.95
N LEU A 278 -14.21 25.91 -20.12
CA LEU A 278 -15.10 26.42 -19.08
C LEU A 278 -15.21 25.42 -17.91
N ALA A 279 -15.42 24.14 -18.19
CA ALA A 279 -15.50 23.10 -17.16
C ALA A 279 -14.18 22.97 -16.39
N ALA A 280 -13.04 22.99 -17.09
CA ALA A 280 -11.72 22.98 -16.46
C ALA A 280 -11.49 24.23 -15.62
N SER A 281 -11.80 25.43 -16.13
CA SER A 281 -11.69 26.68 -15.38
C SER A 281 -12.56 26.68 -14.11
N ALA A 282 -13.80 26.20 -14.21
CA ALA A 282 -14.70 26.09 -13.06
C ALA A 282 -14.14 25.11 -12.00
N ALA A 283 -13.62 23.96 -12.44
CA ALA A 283 -12.99 23.00 -11.54
C ALA A 283 -11.70 23.55 -10.90
N MET A 284 -10.89 24.31 -11.64
CA MET A 284 -9.70 25.00 -11.12
C MET A 284 -10.08 26.02 -10.05
N LEU A 285 -11.12 26.83 -10.27
CA LEU A 285 -11.60 27.80 -9.29
C LEU A 285 -12.12 27.11 -8.01
N ALA A 286 -12.89 26.03 -8.15
CA ALA A 286 -13.35 25.24 -7.01
C ALA A 286 -12.17 24.59 -6.25
N ALA A 287 -11.17 24.07 -6.96
CA ALA A 287 -9.97 23.52 -6.37
C ALA A 287 -9.12 24.59 -5.66
N ALA A 288 -8.99 25.78 -6.24
CA ALA A 288 -8.26 26.90 -5.65
C ALA A 288 -8.94 27.44 -4.38
N PHE A 289 -10.27 27.38 -4.31
CA PHE A 289 -11.02 27.69 -3.09
C PHE A 289 -10.73 26.68 -1.96
N TYR A 290 -10.46 25.42 -2.30
CA TYR A 290 -10.11 24.37 -1.33
C TYR A 290 -8.64 24.41 -0.90
N ASP A 291 -7.71 24.54 -1.84
CA ASP A 291 -6.27 24.68 -1.59
C ASP A 291 -5.66 25.64 -2.63
N LEU A 292 -5.09 26.75 -2.14
CA LEU A 292 -4.49 27.80 -2.98
C LEU A 292 -3.24 27.35 -3.74
N ASN A 293 -2.70 26.16 -3.44
CA ASN A 293 -1.50 25.65 -4.08
C ASN A 293 -1.72 25.48 -5.60
N PRO A 294 -0.94 26.18 -6.46
CA PRO A 294 -1.07 26.08 -7.92
C PRO A 294 -0.88 24.68 -8.45
N LEU A 295 -0.04 23.88 -7.80
CA LEU A 295 0.15 22.50 -8.20
C LEU A 295 -1.15 21.69 -8.03
N PHE A 296 -1.99 22.00 -7.05
CA PHE A 296 -3.28 21.32 -6.87
C PHE A 296 -4.27 21.71 -7.97
N TRP A 297 -4.63 22.99 -8.05
CA TRP A 297 -5.72 23.43 -8.91
C TRP A 297 -5.38 23.32 -10.40
N LEU A 298 -4.13 23.53 -10.82
CA LEU A 298 -3.70 23.27 -12.20
C LEU A 298 -3.86 21.79 -12.57
N SER A 299 -3.54 20.89 -11.64
CA SER A 299 -3.67 19.45 -11.87
C SER A 299 -5.12 19.01 -11.99
N VAL A 300 -6.01 19.56 -11.16
CA VAL A 300 -7.46 19.34 -11.31
C VAL A 300 -7.95 19.82 -12.67
N GLY A 301 -7.57 21.03 -13.10
CA GLY A 301 -7.94 21.56 -14.41
C GLY A 301 -7.47 20.69 -15.56
N CYS A 302 -6.19 20.30 -15.57
CA CYS A 302 -5.64 19.40 -16.58
C CYS A 302 -6.32 18.03 -16.56
N GLY A 303 -6.59 17.50 -15.37
CA GLY A 303 -7.33 16.24 -15.20
C GLY A 303 -8.73 16.29 -15.79
N VAL A 304 -9.49 17.35 -15.52
CA VAL A 304 -10.82 17.55 -16.11
C VAL A 304 -10.75 17.66 -17.64
N LEU A 305 -9.75 18.34 -18.19
CA LEU A 305 -9.54 18.39 -19.65
C LEU A 305 -9.30 16.98 -20.23
N VAL A 306 -8.44 16.18 -19.59
CA VAL A 306 -8.16 14.80 -20.01
C VAL A 306 -9.43 13.95 -19.93
N VAL A 307 -10.12 13.92 -18.79
CA VAL A 307 -11.31 13.08 -18.58
C VAL A 307 -12.43 13.46 -19.54
N THR A 308 -12.74 14.75 -19.69
CA THR A 308 -13.80 15.21 -20.62
C THR A 308 -13.47 14.90 -22.07
N TRP A 309 -12.20 14.96 -22.44
CA TRP A 309 -11.73 14.55 -23.75
C TRP A 309 -11.92 13.05 -24.00
N LEU A 310 -11.47 12.21 -23.07
CA LEU A 310 -11.65 10.75 -23.16
C LEU A 310 -13.13 10.36 -23.29
N VAL A 311 -14.01 10.97 -22.47
CA VAL A 311 -15.45 10.71 -22.55
C VAL A 311 -16.01 11.11 -23.91
N THR A 312 -15.68 12.29 -24.41
CA THR A 312 -16.25 12.76 -25.68
C THR A 312 -15.77 11.93 -26.88
N GLU A 313 -14.47 11.60 -26.94
CA GLU A 313 -13.93 10.79 -28.03
C GLU A 313 -14.43 9.32 -27.93
N SER A 314 -14.67 8.82 -26.71
CA SER A 314 -15.34 7.53 -26.50
C SER A 314 -16.76 7.55 -27.07
N LEU A 315 -17.52 8.63 -26.88
CA LEU A 315 -18.86 8.79 -27.46
C LEU A 315 -18.83 8.89 -28.99
N ARG A 316 -17.69 9.27 -29.57
CA ARG A 316 -17.41 9.24 -31.01
C ARG A 316 -16.86 7.88 -31.49
N TRP A 317 -16.96 6.85 -30.65
CA TRP A 317 -16.52 5.49 -30.94
C TRP A 317 -15.02 5.32 -31.17
N ASP A 318 -14.17 6.24 -30.67
CA ASP A 318 -12.72 6.01 -30.64
C ASP A 318 -12.36 4.95 -29.60
N PHE A 319 -11.74 3.86 -30.04
CA PHE A 319 -11.38 2.73 -29.17
C PHE A 319 -10.42 3.12 -28.02
N LEU A 320 -9.41 3.95 -28.28
CA LEU A 320 -8.43 4.31 -27.24
C LEU A 320 -9.08 5.17 -26.15
N ALA A 321 -9.94 6.10 -26.58
CA ALA A 321 -10.72 6.91 -25.66
C ALA A 321 -11.71 6.06 -24.86
N ALA A 322 -12.39 5.09 -25.50
CA ALA A 322 -13.27 4.15 -24.83
C ALA A 322 -12.52 3.27 -23.82
N TRP A 323 -11.35 2.74 -24.18
CA TRP A 323 -10.48 2.02 -23.25
C TRP A 323 -10.18 2.87 -22.02
N ALA A 324 -9.65 4.07 -22.22
CA ALA A 324 -9.27 4.93 -21.12
C ALA A 324 -10.47 5.35 -20.25
N ALA A 325 -11.61 5.67 -20.86
CA ALA A 325 -12.83 6.06 -20.15
C ALA A 325 -13.44 4.89 -19.34
N ILE A 326 -13.50 3.69 -19.91
CA ILE A 326 -13.98 2.47 -19.23
C ILE A 326 -13.10 2.17 -18.03
N PHE A 327 -11.78 2.19 -18.21
CA PHE A 327 -10.86 1.90 -17.12
C PHE A 327 -10.94 2.99 -16.03
N PHE A 328 -10.96 4.26 -16.41
CA PHE A 328 -11.09 5.36 -15.45
C PHE A 328 -12.40 5.28 -14.66
N ALA A 329 -13.53 4.98 -15.30
CA ALA A 329 -14.80 4.75 -14.62
C ALA A 329 -14.73 3.56 -13.66
N GLY A 330 -14.10 2.45 -14.06
CA GLY A 330 -13.86 1.30 -13.18
C GLY A 330 -12.97 1.66 -11.98
N ALA A 331 -11.91 2.44 -12.20
CA ALA A 331 -11.01 2.92 -11.17
C ALA A 331 -11.72 3.76 -10.09
N LEU A 332 -12.68 4.60 -10.49
CA LEU A 332 -13.52 5.36 -9.55
C LEU A 332 -14.41 4.48 -8.65
N LEU A 333 -14.78 3.29 -9.14
CA LEU A 333 -15.64 2.35 -8.41
C LEU A 333 -14.85 1.39 -7.52
N ILE A 334 -13.66 0.98 -7.96
CA ILE A 334 -12.88 -0.09 -7.33
C ILE A 334 -11.88 0.47 -6.30
N PHE A 335 -11.29 1.65 -6.54
CA PHE A 335 -10.21 2.16 -5.68
C PHE A 335 -10.70 3.05 -4.55
N PHE A 336 -10.20 2.75 -3.35
CA PHE A 336 -10.45 3.50 -2.12
C PHE A 336 -9.25 4.34 -1.65
N ALA A 337 -8.09 4.17 -2.30
CA ALA A 337 -6.84 4.87 -2.00
C ALA A 337 -6.22 5.41 -3.29
N GLY A 338 -6.91 6.34 -3.97
CA GLY A 338 -6.49 6.89 -5.26
C GLY A 338 -5.02 7.29 -5.27
N SER A 339 -4.25 6.74 -6.21
CA SER A 339 -2.80 6.90 -6.34
C SER A 339 -2.43 7.04 -7.83
N ALA A 340 -1.23 7.53 -8.12
CA ALA A 340 -0.78 7.72 -9.50
C ALA A 340 -0.65 6.37 -10.24
N ARG A 341 -0.16 5.33 -9.55
CA ARG A 341 0.06 3.98 -10.09
C ARG A 341 -1.22 3.33 -10.63
N TYR A 342 -2.36 3.62 -10.02
CA TYR A 342 -3.64 3.04 -10.44
C TYR A 342 -4.12 3.50 -11.82
N LEU A 343 -3.52 4.56 -12.39
CA LEU A 343 -3.83 5.01 -13.75
C LEU A 343 -2.86 4.48 -14.82
N LEU A 344 -1.88 3.63 -14.47
CA LEU A 344 -0.96 3.04 -15.43
C LEU A 344 -1.66 2.39 -16.65
N PRO A 345 -2.80 1.68 -16.51
CA PRO A 345 -3.47 1.05 -17.65
C PRO A 345 -4.05 2.03 -18.68
N ILE A 346 -4.22 3.31 -18.34
CA ILE A 346 -4.67 4.34 -19.29
C ILE A 346 -3.51 5.16 -19.86
N ALA A 347 -2.27 4.91 -19.44
CA ALA A 347 -1.10 5.63 -19.92
C ALA A 347 -0.92 5.51 -21.44
N ALA A 348 -1.06 4.29 -21.98
CA ALA A 348 -0.92 4.02 -23.41
C ALA A 348 -1.96 4.73 -24.29
N PRO A 349 -3.29 4.58 -24.05
CA PRO A 349 -4.28 5.28 -24.86
C PRO A 349 -4.13 6.81 -24.77
N VAL A 350 -3.88 7.37 -23.58
CA VAL A 350 -3.67 8.82 -23.42
C VAL A 350 -2.43 9.30 -24.18
N ALA A 351 -1.31 8.59 -24.09
CA ALA A 351 -0.08 8.93 -24.81
C ALA A 351 -0.25 8.87 -26.34
N ILE A 352 -0.95 7.84 -26.86
CA ILE A 352 -1.26 7.74 -28.30
C ILE A 352 -2.17 8.88 -28.74
N LEU A 353 -3.24 9.16 -27.98
CA LEU A 353 -4.17 10.22 -28.30
C LEU A 353 -3.48 11.59 -28.28
N ALA A 354 -2.56 11.84 -27.34
CA ALA A 354 -1.77 13.07 -27.29
C ALA A 354 -0.86 13.22 -28.51
N ALA A 355 -0.22 12.12 -28.94
CA ALA A 355 0.63 12.09 -30.14
C ALA A 355 -0.13 12.32 -31.45
N ARG A 356 -1.41 11.92 -31.51
CA ARG A 356 -2.30 12.19 -32.65
C ARG A 356 -2.66 13.67 -32.77
N THR A 357 -2.78 14.38 -31.66
CA THR A 357 -3.38 15.73 -31.62
C THR A 357 -2.35 16.84 -31.57
N ALA A 358 -1.22 16.65 -30.89
CA ALA A 358 -0.23 17.70 -30.70
C ALA A 358 0.77 17.82 -31.86
N GLU A 359 1.29 19.02 -32.07
CA GLU A 359 2.38 19.26 -33.04
C GLU A 359 3.71 18.67 -32.55
N PRO A 360 4.65 18.31 -33.45
CA PRO A 360 5.93 17.71 -33.08
C PRO A 360 6.77 18.49 -32.06
N ARG A 361 6.75 19.83 -32.12
CA ARG A 361 7.47 20.69 -31.15
C ARG A 361 6.94 20.51 -29.73
N TRP A 362 5.62 20.42 -29.57
CA TRP A 362 4.97 20.23 -28.27
C TRP A 362 5.20 18.82 -27.76
N LEU A 363 5.17 17.80 -28.64
CA LEU A 363 5.51 16.42 -28.27
C LEU A 363 6.92 16.31 -27.72
N THR A 364 7.89 16.98 -28.36
CA THR A 364 9.29 16.98 -27.92
C THR A 364 9.45 17.69 -26.58
N ALA A 365 8.90 18.90 -26.44
CA ALA A 365 8.95 19.66 -25.19
C ALA A 365 8.22 18.94 -24.04
N GLY A 366 7.04 18.40 -24.32
CA GLY A 366 6.25 17.63 -23.38
C GLY A 366 6.95 16.37 -22.90
N PHE A 367 7.57 15.61 -23.81
CA PHE A 367 8.41 14.45 -23.45
C PHE A 367 9.59 14.88 -22.57
N ALA A 368 10.33 15.92 -22.94
CA ALA A 368 11.50 16.36 -22.19
C ALA A 368 11.14 16.79 -20.77
N LEU A 369 10.11 17.64 -20.61
CA LEU A 369 9.64 18.09 -19.30
C LEU A 369 9.12 16.94 -18.44
N GLN A 370 8.34 16.03 -19.04
CA GLN A 370 7.80 14.88 -18.33
C GLN A 370 8.91 13.93 -17.88
N MET A 371 9.90 13.67 -18.73
CA MET A 371 11.03 12.80 -18.40
C MET A 371 11.88 13.41 -17.28
N ILE A 372 12.15 14.72 -17.31
CA ILE A 372 12.88 15.43 -16.24
C ILE A 372 12.13 15.28 -14.91
N LEU A 373 10.82 15.54 -14.90
CA LEU A 373 10.00 15.37 -13.70
C LEU A 373 10.01 13.93 -13.19
N SER A 374 9.85 12.97 -14.10
CA SER A 374 9.77 11.55 -13.74
C SER A 374 11.08 11.01 -13.16
N LEU A 375 12.22 11.41 -13.75
CA LEU A 375 13.54 11.10 -13.21
C LEU A 375 13.78 11.79 -11.86
N GLY A 376 13.31 13.04 -11.70
CA GLY A 376 13.37 13.76 -10.43
C GLY A 376 12.56 13.07 -9.32
N LEU A 377 11.34 12.64 -9.63
CA LEU A 377 10.50 11.86 -8.70
C LEU A 377 11.13 10.51 -8.36
N ALA A 378 11.64 9.78 -9.36
CA ALA A 378 12.30 8.50 -9.12
C ALA A 378 13.58 8.63 -8.29
N THR A 379 14.35 9.71 -8.48
CA THR A 379 15.54 9.99 -7.68
C THR A 379 15.18 10.39 -6.25
N ALA A 380 14.15 11.22 -6.05
CA ALA A 380 13.68 11.56 -4.72
C ALA A 380 13.15 10.32 -3.97
N ASN A 381 12.45 9.45 -4.68
CA ASN A 381 11.97 8.17 -4.18
C ASN A 381 13.13 7.24 -3.80
N TYR A 382 14.14 7.07 -4.68
CA TYR A 382 15.37 6.34 -4.38
C TYR A 382 16.01 6.83 -3.08
N GLN A 383 16.20 8.14 -2.94
CA GLN A 383 16.86 8.75 -1.76
C GLN A 383 16.07 8.57 -0.48
N HIS A 384 14.74 8.54 -0.54
CA HIS A 384 13.90 8.23 0.63
C HIS A 384 14.17 6.81 1.12
N TRP A 385 13.99 5.81 0.25
CA TRP A 385 14.14 4.42 0.65
C TRP A 385 15.59 4.05 0.99
N ASP A 386 16.57 4.73 0.39
CA ASP A 386 17.98 4.52 0.71
C ASP A 386 18.31 5.08 2.10
N GLY A 387 17.66 6.17 2.52
CA GLY A 387 17.75 6.66 3.90
C GLY A 387 17.34 5.61 4.93
N TYR A 388 16.27 4.84 4.67
CA TYR A 388 15.89 3.72 5.54
C TYR A 388 16.92 2.60 5.54
N ARG A 389 17.40 2.19 4.36
CA ARG A 389 18.45 1.17 4.22
C ARG A 389 19.71 1.55 4.98
N GLN A 390 20.16 2.80 4.84
CA GLN A 390 21.33 3.31 5.53
C GLN A 390 21.12 3.35 7.04
N PHE A 391 19.97 3.84 7.51
CA PHE A 391 19.67 3.90 8.94
C PHE A 391 19.62 2.51 9.57
N ALA A 392 18.93 1.55 8.95
CA ALA A 392 18.87 0.17 9.43
C ALA A 392 20.26 -0.47 9.57
N LYS A 393 21.16 -0.26 8.60
CA LYS A 393 22.55 -0.73 8.69
C LYS A 393 23.32 -0.18 9.89
N THR A 394 23.01 1.04 10.35
CA THR A 394 23.68 1.58 11.56
C THR A 394 23.29 0.83 12.83
N LEU A 395 22.19 0.08 12.81
CA LEU A 395 21.64 -0.67 13.94
C LEU A 395 21.95 -2.18 13.87
N ALA A 396 22.63 -2.65 12.82
CA ALA A 396 22.93 -4.07 12.64
C ALA A 396 23.68 -4.70 13.83
N ALA A 397 24.66 -3.96 14.39
CA ALA A 397 25.39 -4.42 15.57
C ALA A 397 24.51 -4.51 16.82
N ASP A 398 23.56 -3.59 16.99
CA ASP A 398 22.59 -3.63 18.08
C ASP A 398 21.61 -4.78 17.90
N ALA A 399 21.10 -5.00 16.68
CA ALA A 399 20.18 -6.10 16.35
C ALA A 399 20.81 -7.48 16.56
N ALA A 400 22.13 -7.61 16.38
CA ALA A 400 22.86 -8.84 16.65
C ALA A 400 23.05 -9.15 18.14
N GLN A 401 22.98 -8.15 19.03
CA GLN A 401 23.30 -8.29 20.46
C GLN A 401 22.11 -8.11 21.39
N LYS A 402 21.10 -7.37 20.94
CA LYS A 402 19.94 -6.96 21.73
C LYS A 402 18.68 -7.16 20.91
N ARG A 403 17.57 -7.30 21.60
CA ARG A 403 16.27 -7.37 20.93
C ARG A 403 15.89 -5.99 20.38
N VAL A 404 15.67 -5.94 19.07
CA VAL A 404 15.22 -4.76 18.34
C VAL A 404 13.81 -5.00 17.84
N TRP A 405 12.90 -4.09 18.20
CA TRP A 405 11.52 -4.05 17.73
C TRP A 405 11.34 -2.96 16.69
N VAL A 406 10.54 -3.23 15.66
CA VAL A 406 10.26 -2.29 14.58
C VAL A 406 8.81 -1.84 14.64
N ASP A 407 8.60 -0.57 15.00
CA ASP A 407 7.32 0.15 14.87
C ASP A 407 7.33 0.99 13.59
N SER A 408 7.33 0.29 12.47
CA SER A 408 7.32 0.87 11.13
C SER A 408 6.82 -0.14 10.10
N GLU A 409 6.63 0.35 8.88
CA GLU A 409 6.17 -0.40 7.72
C GLU A 409 7.17 -0.22 6.57
N TRP A 410 6.92 -0.89 5.46
CA TRP A 410 7.64 -0.72 4.19
C TRP A 410 9.15 -1.07 4.28
N GLY A 411 9.97 -0.42 3.45
CA GLY A 411 11.40 -0.68 3.34
C GLY A 411 12.18 -0.60 4.66
N LEU A 412 11.81 0.28 5.59
CA LEU A 412 12.48 0.34 6.90
C LEU A 412 12.33 -0.97 7.67
N ARG A 413 11.11 -1.54 7.68
CA ARG A 413 10.85 -2.84 8.31
C ARG A 413 11.65 -3.95 7.64
N TYR A 414 11.64 -4.01 6.31
CA TYR A 414 12.41 -5.02 5.56
C TYR A 414 13.88 -5.03 5.98
N TYR A 415 14.56 -3.87 5.97
CA TYR A 415 15.98 -3.84 6.29
C TYR A 415 16.28 -4.17 7.75
N LEU A 416 15.43 -3.74 8.69
CA LEU A 416 15.63 -4.07 10.10
C LEU A 416 15.39 -5.57 10.36
N GLU A 417 14.35 -6.16 9.76
CA GLU A 417 14.10 -7.60 9.86
C GLU A 417 15.24 -8.42 9.23
N SER A 418 15.83 -7.94 8.13
CA SER A 418 17.00 -8.59 7.52
C SER A 418 18.25 -8.58 8.42
N GLU A 419 18.31 -7.67 9.39
CA GLU A 419 19.36 -7.60 10.41
C GLU A 419 18.97 -8.33 11.72
N GLY A 420 17.80 -9.00 11.75
CA GLY A 420 17.32 -9.79 12.89
C GLY A 420 16.33 -9.06 13.83
N ALA A 421 15.87 -7.86 13.48
CA ALA A 421 14.81 -7.19 14.24
C ALA A 421 13.45 -7.89 14.06
N LEU A 422 12.52 -7.64 14.98
CA LEU A 422 11.18 -8.21 14.97
C LEU A 422 10.12 -7.11 14.81
N PRO A 423 9.03 -7.35 14.06
CA PRO A 423 7.94 -6.40 13.96
C PRO A 423 7.24 -6.22 15.31
N LEU A 424 6.95 -4.97 15.70
CA LEU A 424 6.26 -4.66 16.94
C LEU A 424 4.74 -4.81 16.76
N SER A 425 4.12 -5.67 17.56
CA SER A 425 2.66 -5.80 17.64
C SER A 425 2.06 -4.87 18.70
N ARG A 426 0.76 -4.58 18.62
CA ARG A 426 0.06 -3.72 19.60
C ARG A 426 0.13 -4.21 21.05
N ASP A 427 0.11 -5.53 21.23
CA ASP A 427 0.08 -6.18 22.54
C ASP A 427 1.48 -6.67 22.99
N GLN A 428 2.53 -6.32 22.23
CA GLN A 428 3.89 -6.75 22.53
C GLN A 428 4.34 -6.22 23.88
N LEU A 429 4.76 -7.13 24.77
CA LEU A 429 5.45 -6.78 26.00
C LEU A 429 6.88 -6.37 25.66
N ILE A 430 7.22 -5.14 26.07
CA ILE A 430 8.53 -4.52 25.85
C ILE A 430 9.28 -4.52 27.18
N GLN A 431 10.55 -4.93 27.16
CA GLN A 431 11.39 -5.03 28.36
C GLN A 431 12.46 -3.94 28.40
N PRO A 432 12.92 -3.53 29.59
CA PRO A 432 14.11 -2.67 29.71
C PRO A 432 15.31 -3.27 28.97
N GLY A 433 16.03 -2.42 28.24
CA GLY A 433 17.14 -2.80 27.36
C GLY A 433 16.73 -3.16 25.93
N ASP A 434 15.44 -3.39 25.65
CA ASP A 434 14.95 -3.51 24.27
C ASP A 434 15.21 -2.20 23.52
N THR A 435 15.46 -2.29 22.22
CA THR A 435 15.54 -1.13 21.32
C THR A 435 14.30 -1.10 20.43
N ILE A 436 13.71 0.06 20.26
CA ILE A 436 12.54 0.27 19.41
C ILE A 436 12.92 1.25 18.32
N VAL A 437 12.73 0.82 17.08
CA VAL A 437 12.98 1.63 15.90
C VAL A 437 11.64 2.06 15.31
N SER A 438 11.45 3.36 15.10
CA SER A 438 10.20 3.90 14.58
C SER A 438 10.41 4.97 13.50
N SER A 439 9.38 5.11 12.66
CA SER A 439 9.27 6.12 11.60
C SER A 439 8.14 7.08 11.92
N ALA A 440 8.41 8.39 11.84
CA ALA A 440 7.36 9.39 12.03
C ALA A 440 6.26 9.29 10.95
N LEU A 441 6.57 8.83 9.73
CA LEU A 441 5.59 8.54 8.68
C LEU A 441 4.71 7.33 8.98
N ALA A 442 5.31 6.23 9.45
CA ALA A 442 4.71 4.90 9.40
C ALA A 442 4.53 4.18 10.75
N HIS A 443 4.85 4.82 11.88
CA HIS A 443 4.58 4.24 13.21
C HIS A 443 3.08 3.95 13.39
N ALA A 444 2.78 2.82 13.99
CA ALA A 444 1.41 2.30 14.15
C ALA A 444 1.09 1.88 15.59
N VAL A 445 2.11 1.68 16.43
CA VAL A 445 1.97 1.21 17.81
C VAL A 445 2.33 2.33 18.78
N THR A 446 1.49 2.53 19.80
CA THR A 446 1.84 3.42 20.91
C THR A 446 2.77 2.66 21.85
N VAL A 447 4.06 3.01 21.83
CA VAL A 447 5.03 2.50 22.81
C VAL A 447 4.70 3.09 24.18
N ASN A 448 4.05 2.30 25.02
CA ASN A 448 3.92 2.63 26.43
C ASN A 448 5.14 2.06 27.15
N ALA A 449 6.24 2.81 27.20
CA ALA A 449 7.42 2.52 28.00
C ALA A 449 8.25 3.80 28.13
N PRO A 450 8.98 4.02 29.24
CA PRO A 450 9.96 5.08 29.28
C PRO A 450 11.08 4.72 28.31
N ILE A 451 11.36 5.64 27.38
CA ILE A 451 12.33 5.45 26.32
C ILE A 451 13.38 6.56 26.36
N ALA A 452 14.61 6.22 26.02
CA ALA A 452 15.71 7.15 25.85
C ALA A 452 16.25 7.04 24.42
N GLN A 453 16.36 8.18 23.73
CA GLN A 453 16.82 8.21 22.35
C GLN A 453 18.28 7.75 22.27
N VAL A 454 18.52 6.73 21.44
CA VAL A 454 19.86 6.22 21.12
C VAL A 454 20.38 6.89 19.86
N SER A 455 19.56 6.93 18.82
CA SER A 455 19.92 7.50 17.52
C SER A 455 18.68 8.05 16.82
N ALA A 456 18.87 9.07 15.98
CA ALA A 456 17.84 9.58 15.10
C ALA A 456 18.46 10.14 13.82
N ALA A 457 17.71 10.04 12.73
CA ALA A 457 18.09 10.62 11.45
C ALA A 457 16.89 11.25 10.75
N GLU A 458 17.13 12.35 10.05
CA GLU A 458 16.18 12.92 9.10
C GLU A 458 16.53 12.44 7.69
N ILE A 459 15.51 12.00 6.94
CA ILE A 459 15.68 11.59 5.55
C ILE A 459 15.25 12.75 4.65
N VAL A 460 16.22 13.41 4.02
CA VAL A 460 16.00 14.59 3.19
C VAL A 460 16.53 14.33 1.77
N PRO A 461 15.66 14.03 0.79
CA PRO A 461 16.09 13.98 -0.60
C PRO A 461 16.61 15.33 -1.08
N SER A 462 17.68 15.28 -1.85
CA SER A 462 18.36 16.43 -2.49
C SER A 462 17.50 17.17 -3.51
N ILE A 463 16.55 16.47 -4.14
CA ILE A 463 15.60 17.05 -5.09
C ILE A 463 14.37 17.49 -4.31
N PRO A 464 13.83 18.70 -4.54
CA PRO A 464 12.70 19.24 -3.79
C PRO A 464 11.35 18.65 -4.22
N LEU A 465 11.28 17.34 -4.47
CA LEU A 465 10.08 16.61 -4.85
C LEU A 465 9.76 15.56 -3.78
N ARG A 466 8.49 15.40 -3.45
CA ARG A 466 8.02 14.49 -2.39
C ARG A 466 6.82 13.70 -2.90
N LEU A 467 6.96 12.37 -2.93
CA LEU A 467 5.86 11.44 -3.22
C LEU A 467 5.05 11.15 -1.96
N ILE A 468 5.76 11.09 -0.83
CA ILE A 468 5.24 11.05 0.53
C ILE A 468 6.09 11.99 1.39
N SER A 469 5.51 12.51 2.46
CA SER A 469 6.21 13.41 3.40
C SER A 469 5.47 13.52 4.72
N LEU A 470 6.16 14.02 5.75
CA LEU A 470 5.58 14.32 7.06
C LEU A 470 4.46 15.36 7.00
N SER A 471 4.42 16.22 5.97
CA SER A 471 3.34 17.20 5.81
C SER A 471 2.02 16.56 5.35
N ARG A 472 2.07 15.32 4.83
CA ARG A 472 0.92 14.57 4.32
C ARG A 472 0.03 15.44 3.43
N ARG A 473 0.62 15.96 2.34
CA ARG A 473 -0.11 16.71 1.29
C ARG A 473 -0.21 16.01 -0.07
N SER A 474 0.62 15.00 -0.33
CA SER A 474 0.65 14.31 -1.64
C SER A 474 -0.24 13.07 -1.67
N ALA A 475 -0.94 12.92 -2.79
CA ALA A 475 -1.72 11.75 -3.16
C ALA A 475 -0.94 10.78 -4.07
N TYR A 476 0.38 10.92 -4.22
CA TYR A 476 1.14 10.10 -5.19
C TYR A 476 0.96 8.60 -4.90
N SER A 477 1.19 8.21 -3.65
CA SER A 477 1.03 6.81 -3.19
C SER A 477 -0.36 6.52 -2.62
N SER A 478 -1.03 7.49 -2.00
CA SER A 478 -2.39 7.31 -1.46
C SER A 478 -3.09 8.64 -1.20
N ALA A 479 -4.35 8.76 -1.64
CA ALA A 479 -5.22 9.91 -1.36
C ALA A 479 -5.55 10.10 0.15
N ALA A 480 -5.18 9.15 1.01
CA ALA A 480 -5.28 9.33 2.45
C ALA A 480 -4.29 10.41 2.96
N SER A 481 -3.16 10.59 2.26
CA SER A 481 -2.08 11.50 2.61
C SER A 481 -2.20 12.87 1.93
N GLY A 482 -3.34 13.23 1.34
CA GLY A 482 -3.54 14.53 0.69
C GLY A 482 -4.06 14.41 -0.74
N LEU A 483 -3.98 15.50 -1.51
CA LEU A 483 -4.55 15.60 -2.86
C LEU A 483 -3.60 16.20 -3.91
N LEU A 484 -2.39 16.61 -3.52
CA LEU A 484 -1.39 17.06 -4.51
C LEU A 484 -0.88 15.88 -5.34
N PRO A 485 -0.61 16.06 -6.64
CA PRO A 485 -0.01 14.98 -7.46
C PRO A 485 1.33 14.52 -6.86
N PHE A 486 2.15 15.46 -6.42
CA PHE A 486 3.38 15.32 -5.64
C PHE A 486 3.55 16.63 -4.87
N GLU A 487 4.39 16.68 -3.85
CA GLU A 487 4.69 17.91 -3.13
C GLU A 487 6.06 18.47 -3.53
N ILE A 488 6.18 19.80 -3.46
CA ILE A 488 7.46 20.51 -3.61
C ILE A 488 7.90 21.01 -2.23
N SER A 489 9.00 20.47 -1.71
CA SER A 489 9.50 20.81 -0.38
C SER A 489 10.98 20.44 -0.23
N ASN A 490 11.73 21.25 0.52
CA ASN A 490 13.10 20.94 0.98
C ASN A 490 13.13 20.29 2.37
N GLY A 491 11.97 20.15 3.02
CA GLY A 491 11.87 19.50 4.33
C GLY A 491 12.11 17.99 4.27
N PRO A 492 12.27 17.36 5.44
CA PRO A 492 12.43 15.91 5.53
C PRO A 492 11.20 15.18 4.98
N VAL A 493 11.45 14.08 4.27
CA VAL A 493 10.41 13.11 3.92
C VAL A 493 9.96 12.37 5.16
N ASP A 494 10.91 11.95 6.00
CA ASP A 494 10.66 11.22 7.22
C ASP A 494 11.72 11.49 8.31
N ARG A 495 11.39 11.11 9.53
CA ARG A 495 12.26 11.06 10.70
C ARG A 495 12.24 9.66 11.27
N VAL A 496 13.41 9.04 11.33
CA VAL A 496 13.59 7.72 11.92
C VAL A 496 14.35 7.86 13.24
N ARG A 497 13.96 7.06 14.22
CA ARG A 497 14.57 7.04 15.55
C ARG A 497 14.72 5.62 16.06
N ALA A 498 15.79 5.39 16.79
CA ALA A 498 16.02 4.22 17.60
C ALA A 498 16.06 4.69 19.06
N ASP A 499 15.15 4.16 19.86
CA ASP A 499 15.04 4.49 21.28
C ASP A 499 15.26 3.21 22.09
N THR A 500 16.02 3.28 23.20
CA THR A 500 16.15 2.17 24.13
C THR A 500 15.13 2.30 25.25
N VAL A 501 14.58 1.17 25.65
CA VAL A 501 13.61 1.10 26.73
C VAL A 501 14.36 1.12 28.05
N VAL A 502 14.04 2.06 28.92
CA VAL A 502 14.70 2.20 30.22
C VAL A 502 13.85 1.57 31.34
N ASP A 503 14.47 1.32 32.49
CA ASP A 503 13.77 0.77 33.64
C ASP A 503 12.64 1.69 34.11
N ARG A 504 11.46 1.09 34.30
CA ARG A 504 10.33 1.73 34.95
C ARG A 504 10.56 1.78 36.46
N LYS A 505 10.30 2.95 37.06
CA LYS A 505 10.28 3.11 38.51
C LYS A 505 8.83 3.29 38.96
N PRO A 506 8.12 2.20 39.30
CA PRO A 506 6.73 2.31 39.73
C PRO A 506 6.66 3.04 41.07
N VAL A 507 5.74 3.98 41.18
CA VAL A 507 5.41 4.72 42.40
C VAL A 507 4.07 4.31 42.99
N LEU A 508 3.15 3.80 42.15
CA LEU A 508 1.84 3.31 42.57
C LEU A 508 1.92 1.86 43.07
N SER A 509 1.31 1.59 44.21
CA SER A 509 1.02 0.22 44.67
C SER A 509 -0.35 -0.27 44.20
N TYR A 510 -1.25 0.64 43.86
CA TYR A 510 -2.59 0.37 43.37
C TYR A 510 -2.93 1.35 42.26
N LEU A 511 -3.45 0.86 41.13
CA LEU A 511 -3.68 1.64 39.93
C LEU A 511 -5.17 1.75 39.62
N ASP A 512 -5.65 2.98 39.52
CA ASP A 512 -6.91 3.34 38.84
C ASP A 512 -6.54 3.79 37.41
N PRO A 513 -7.08 3.18 36.34
CA PRO A 513 -6.75 3.58 34.96
C PRO A 513 -7.05 5.05 34.63
N LYS A 514 -7.92 5.71 35.40
CA LYS A 514 -8.27 7.12 35.23
C LYS A 514 -7.31 8.08 35.95
N ASP A 515 -6.39 7.57 36.77
CA ASP A 515 -5.37 8.39 37.42
C ASP A 515 -4.36 8.90 36.37
N SER A 516 -4.03 10.19 36.46
CA SER A 516 -2.95 10.83 35.71
C SER A 516 -1.59 10.12 35.80
N GLN A 517 -1.32 9.39 36.90
CA GLN A 517 -0.08 8.63 37.10
C GLN A 517 -0.14 7.19 36.54
N ALA A 518 -1.32 6.69 36.17
CA ALA A 518 -1.50 5.31 35.70
C ALA A 518 -0.69 4.96 34.45
N PRO A 519 -0.59 5.80 33.39
CA PRO A 519 0.09 5.42 32.14
C PRO A 519 1.52 4.93 32.35
N ALA A 520 2.27 5.55 33.27
CA ALA A 520 3.65 5.19 33.59
C ALA A 520 3.83 3.77 34.19
N HIS A 521 2.74 3.14 34.63
CA HIS A 521 2.74 1.83 35.29
C HIS A 521 2.11 0.74 34.43
N ILE A 522 1.39 1.10 33.36
CA ILE A 522 0.76 0.15 32.45
C ILE A 522 1.84 -0.43 31.53
N LEU A 523 2.00 -1.75 31.53
CA LEU A 523 2.94 -2.47 30.65
C LEU A 523 2.32 -2.79 29.29
N SER A 524 1.10 -3.34 29.29
CA SER A 524 0.36 -3.66 28.06
C SER A 524 -1.12 -3.87 28.35
N GLY A 525 -1.94 -3.78 27.30
CA GLY A 525 -3.33 -4.25 27.29
C GLY A 525 -4.31 -3.54 28.22
N LEU A 526 -3.93 -2.48 28.92
CA LEU A 526 -4.84 -1.66 29.73
C LEU A 526 -4.94 -0.25 29.14
N PHE A 527 -6.15 0.16 28.77
CA PHE A 527 -6.40 1.43 28.09
C PHE A 527 -6.82 2.54 29.06
N PRO A 528 -6.62 3.84 28.74
CA PRO A 528 -6.98 4.96 29.62
C PRO A 528 -8.47 5.07 29.97
N ASP A 529 -9.35 4.49 29.16
CA ASP A 529 -10.79 4.40 29.41
C ASP A 529 -11.17 3.19 30.29
N GLY A 530 -10.18 2.45 30.79
CA GLY A 530 -10.32 1.31 31.70
C GLY A 530 -10.49 -0.03 31.00
N TRP A 531 -10.70 -0.06 29.68
CA TRP A 531 -10.80 -1.33 28.97
C TRP A 531 -9.50 -2.14 29.05
N SER A 532 -9.61 -3.45 29.19
CA SER A 532 -8.53 -4.40 29.02
C SER A 532 -8.55 -5.02 27.62
N SER A 533 -7.41 -5.49 27.13
CA SER A 533 -7.34 -6.52 26.10
C SER A 533 -7.54 -7.92 26.71
N GLU A 534 -7.20 -8.98 25.96
CA GLU A 534 -7.20 -10.35 26.47
C GLU A 534 -6.30 -10.48 27.71
N ARG A 535 -5.19 -9.72 27.72
CA ARG A 535 -4.27 -9.63 28.85
C ARG A 535 -3.87 -8.19 29.11
N ALA A 536 -4.22 -7.65 30.27
CA ALA A 536 -3.71 -6.38 30.78
C ALA A 536 -2.63 -6.64 31.83
N SER A 537 -1.52 -5.90 31.78
CA SER A 537 -0.42 -6.02 32.75
C SER A 537 0.03 -4.66 33.25
N VAL A 538 0.25 -4.53 34.56
CA VAL A 538 0.76 -3.32 35.22
C VAL A 538 1.95 -3.65 36.11
N LEU A 539 2.92 -2.74 36.17
CA LEU A 539 4.06 -2.82 37.09
C LEU A 539 3.82 -1.88 38.26
N LEU A 540 3.83 -2.42 39.48
CA LEU A 540 3.48 -1.69 40.69
C LEU A 540 4.56 -1.82 41.75
N LYS A 541 4.63 -0.81 42.62
CA LYS A 541 5.47 -0.82 43.81
C LYS A 541 4.82 -1.72 44.86
N THR A 542 5.57 -2.66 45.41
CA THR A 542 5.07 -3.48 46.51
C THR A 542 5.06 -2.63 47.79
N PRO A 543 3.92 -2.51 48.49
CA PRO A 543 3.85 -1.77 49.75
C PRO A 543 4.61 -2.52 50.87
N GLU A 544 5.13 -1.79 51.86
CA GLU A 544 5.85 -2.39 53.01
C GLU A 544 4.99 -3.38 53.80
N LYS A 545 3.67 -3.18 53.79
CA LYS A 545 2.68 -4.07 54.41
C LYS A 545 1.72 -4.59 53.35
N LEU A 546 2.20 -5.54 52.54
CA LEU A 546 1.37 -6.24 51.56
C LEU A 546 0.46 -7.26 52.28
N SER A 547 -0.84 -7.14 52.05
CA SER A 547 -1.86 -8.05 52.60
C SER A 547 -2.55 -8.88 51.51
N SER A 548 -2.77 -8.28 50.35
CA SER A 548 -3.48 -8.91 49.24
C SER A 548 -3.18 -8.22 47.92
N VAL A 549 -3.49 -8.92 46.83
CA VAL A 549 -3.58 -8.36 45.49
C VAL A 549 -5.01 -8.47 45.02
N GLU A 550 -5.51 -7.44 44.35
CA GLU A 550 -6.89 -7.41 43.86
C GLU A 550 -7.01 -6.73 42.49
N VAL A 551 -8.08 -7.08 41.79
CA VAL A 551 -8.59 -6.37 40.63
C VAL A 551 -10.09 -6.11 40.80
N VAL A 552 -10.50 -4.87 40.55
CA VAL A 552 -11.90 -4.42 40.50
C VAL A 552 -12.23 -4.19 39.03
N LEU A 553 -13.28 -4.84 38.56
CA LEU A 553 -13.66 -4.87 37.16
C LEU A 553 -15.16 -4.72 36.97
N TYR A 554 -15.56 -4.26 35.81
CA TYR A 554 -16.93 -4.24 35.32
C TYR A 554 -16.98 -5.02 34.01
N ILE A 555 -17.92 -5.95 33.89
CA ILE A 555 -18.21 -6.71 32.67
C ILE A 555 -19.42 -6.06 31.99
N PRO A 556 -19.25 -5.37 30.86
CA PRO A 556 -20.36 -4.76 30.15
C PRO A 556 -21.29 -5.81 29.49
N PRO A 557 -22.55 -5.46 29.17
CA PRO A 557 -23.50 -6.39 28.54
C PRO A 557 -23.03 -7.01 27.23
N ASN A 558 -22.21 -6.30 26.47
CA ASN A 558 -21.65 -6.72 25.20
C ASN A 558 -20.33 -7.48 25.31
N ALA A 559 -19.72 -7.56 26.50
CA ALA A 559 -18.47 -8.29 26.70
C ALA A 559 -18.74 -9.80 26.83
N PRO A 560 -18.07 -10.65 26.02
CA PRO A 560 -18.23 -12.10 26.08
C PRO A 560 -17.41 -12.75 27.20
N ALA A 561 -16.47 -12.02 27.81
CA ALA A 561 -15.58 -12.52 28.86
C ALA A 561 -16.36 -13.02 30.09
N ARG A 562 -16.05 -14.21 30.58
CA ARG A 562 -16.68 -14.81 31.77
C ARG A 562 -15.66 -15.35 32.75
N ASP A 563 -14.56 -15.91 32.26
CA ASP A 563 -13.50 -16.42 33.11
C ASP A 563 -12.40 -15.37 33.21
N VAL A 564 -12.04 -15.01 34.46
CA VAL A 564 -11.05 -13.98 34.74
C VAL A 564 -10.00 -14.55 35.66
N GLN A 565 -8.74 -14.42 35.28
CA GLN A 565 -7.60 -14.80 36.11
C GLN A 565 -6.79 -13.58 36.52
N LEU A 566 -6.32 -13.61 37.76
CA LEU A 566 -5.40 -12.64 38.32
C LEU A 566 -4.05 -13.31 38.52
N LEU A 567 -3.00 -12.71 37.98
CA LEU A 567 -1.63 -13.20 38.05
C LEU A 567 -0.72 -12.17 38.70
N VAL A 568 0.27 -12.66 39.44
CA VAL A 568 1.39 -11.85 39.94
C VAL A 568 2.70 -12.48 39.48
N ASP A 569 3.55 -11.68 38.84
CA ASP A 569 4.83 -12.10 38.25
C ASP A 569 4.69 -13.34 37.36
N GLY A 570 3.57 -13.42 36.63
CA GLY A 570 3.25 -14.52 35.72
C GLY A 570 2.64 -15.76 36.37
N GLN A 571 2.52 -15.82 37.70
CA GLN A 571 1.86 -16.91 38.42
C GLN A 571 0.41 -16.58 38.73
N GLN A 572 -0.51 -17.50 38.43
CA GLN A 572 -1.92 -17.34 38.77
C GLN A 572 -2.11 -17.40 40.29
N VAL A 573 -2.76 -16.37 40.84
CA VAL A 573 -3.03 -16.23 42.29
C VAL A 573 -4.52 -16.29 42.62
N ALA A 574 -5.38 -15.96 41.66
CA ALA A 574 -6.83 -16.15 41.75
C ALA A 574 -7.45 -16.33 40.37
N GLU A 575 -8.59 -17.01 40.34
CA GLU A 575 -9.42 -17.21 39.15
C GLU A 575 -10.87 -17.32 39.61
N ASP A 576 -11.78 -16.74 38.83
CA ASP A 576 -13.22 -16.87 39.06
C ASP A 576 -14.00 -16.76 37.75
N THR A 577 -15.22 -17.31 37.75
CA THR A 577 -16.15 -17.30 36.62
C THR A 577 -17.38 -16.47 36.98
N PHE A 578 -17.61 -15.39 36.24
CA PHE A 578 -18.72 -14.48 36.52
C PHE A 578 -19.96 -14.80 35.67
N PRO A 579 -21.18 -14.81 36.26
CA PRO A 579 -22.38 -15.31 35.60
C PRO A 579 -22.95 -14.37 34.52
N GLY A 580 -22.54 -13.10 34.50
CA GLY A 580 -23.10 -12.12 33.57
C GLY A 580 -22.52 -10.71 33.72
N PRO A 581 -23.18 -9.71 33.13
CA PRO A 581 -22.74 -8.32 33.23
C PRO A 581 -22.89 -7.76 34.65
N GLY A 582 -21.90 -7.00 35.11
CA GLY A 582 -21.88 -6.46 36.48
C GLY A 582 -20.51 -6.00 36.95
N SER A 583 -20.47 -5.41 38.14
CA SER A 583 -19.22 -5.03 38.82
C SER A 583 -18.78 -6.16 39.74
N TYR A 584 -17.52 -6.55 39.65
CA TYR A 584 -16.93 -7.66 40.38
C TYR A 584 -15.58 -7.27 40.96
N LYS A 585 -15.13 -8.08 41.94
CA LYS A 585 -13.82 -7.95 42.57
C LYS A 585 -13.21 -9.34 42.71
N LEU A 586 -12.00 -9.50 42.20
CA LEU A 586 -11.20 -10.72 42.36
C LEU A 586 -9.97 -10.37 43.21
N ALA A 587 -9.75 -11.09 44.31
CA ALA A 587 -8.66 -10.80 45.23
C ALA A 587 -8.04 -12.09 45.79
N ALA A 588 -6.73 -12.05 46.07
CA ALA A 588 -5.99 -13.15 46.68
C ALA A 588 -5.09 -12.63 47.81
N PRO A 589 -4.94 -13.36 48.92
CA PRO A 589 -3.89 -13.08 49.88
C PRO A 589 -2.52 -13.28 49.22
N LEU A 590 -1.58 -12.38 49.48
CA LEU A 590 -0.26 -12.41 48.85
C LEU A 590 0.82 -11.99 49.84
N GLN A 591 1.96 -12.68 49.80
CA GLN A 591 3.19 -12.27 50.45
C GLN A 591 4.29 -12.23 49.38
N SER A 592 5.00 -11.11 49.31
CA SER A 592 6.12 -10.92 48.39
C SER A 592 7.17 -10.04 49.05
N SER A 593 8.43 -10.41 48.91
CA SER A 593 9.59 -9.62 49.34
C SER A 593 10.16 -8.76 48.21
N ASN A 594 9.63 -8.89 46.99
CA ASN A 594 10.09 -8.10 45.85
C ASN A 594 9.64 -6.64 46.01
N PRO A 595 10.53 -5.64 45.77
CA PRO A 595 10.19 -4.23 45.92
C PRO A 595 9.16 -3.74 44.88
N THR A 596 8.99 -4.50 43.80
CA THR A 596 8.03 -4.28 42.72
C THR A 596 7.45 -5.61 42.27
N GLY A 597 6.25 -5.60 41.72
CA GLY A 597 5.63 -6.78 41.14
C GLY A 597 4.76 -6.44 39.93
N THR A 598 4.71 -7.36 38.98
CA THR A 598 3.81 -7.26 37.83
C THR A 598 2.49 -7.90 38.18
N VAL A 599 1.40 -7.14 38.10
CA VAL A 599 0.03 -7.65 38.28
C VAL A 599 -0.63 -7.71 36.91
N SER A 600 -1.13 -8.89 36.53
CA SER A 600 -1.82 -9.10 35.26
C SER A 600 -3.24 -9.61 35.48
N ILE A 601 -4.15 -9.18 34.62
CA ILE A 601 -5.48 -9.77 34.45
C ILE A 601 -5.55 -10.41 33.07
N THR A 602 -6.08 -11.64 32.98
CA THR A 602 -6.40 -12.32 31.72
C THR A 602 -7.87 -12.68 31.67
N VAL A 603 -8.45 -12.67 30.47
CA VAL A 603 -9.85 -13.02 30.21
C VAL A 603 -9.96 -14.08 29.13
N ASP A 604 -10.98 -14.94 29.17
CA ASP A 604 -11.16 -16.03 28.19
C ASP A 604 -11.50 -15.56 26.77
N LYS A 605 -12.19 -14.43 26.66
CA LYS A 605 -12.71 -13.93 25.38
C LYS A 605 -12.68 -12.42 25.30
N THR A 606 -12.43 -11.93 24.10
CA THR A 606 -12.53 -10.51 23.76
C THR A 606 -13.53 -10.28 22.64
N PHE A 607 -13.89 -9.02 22.42
CA PHE A 607 -14.67 -8.58 21.26
C PHE A 607 -14.15 -7.23 20.76
N SER A 608 -14.58 -6.80 19.58
CA SER A 608 -14.33 -5.44 19.09
C SER A 608 -15.64 -4.71 18.85
N ALA A 609 -15.73 -3.46 19.29
CA ALA A 609 -16.89 -2.62 19.06
C ALA A 609 -16.83 -1.98 17.65
N PRO A 610 -17.98 -1.67 17.00
CA PRO A 610 -17.96 -0.98 15.71
C PRO A 610 -17.18 0.34 15.76
N GLY A 611 -16.14 0.45 14.93
CA GLY A 611 -15.27 1.64 14.86
C GLY A 611 -14.13 1.65 15.89
N ASP A 612 -14.08 0.67 16.80
CA ASP A 612 -12.96 0.45 17.72
C ASP A 612 -12.13 -0.74 17.21
N ARG A 613 -10.80 -0.57 17.11
CA ARG A 613 -9.88 -1.60 16.63
C ARG A 613 -9.29 -2.44 17.75
N ARG A 614 -9.59 -2.12 19.01
CA ARG A 614 -9.08 -2.86 20.17
C ARG A 614 -9.80 -4.19 20.32
N ASN A 615 -9.08 -5.20 20.77
CA ASN A 615 -9.67 -6.37 21.41
C ASN A 615 -10.03 -5.95 22.82
N LEU A 616 -11.32 -5.94 23.15
CA LEU A 616 -11.87 -5.49 24.43
C LEU A 616 -12.30 -6.69 25.26
N GLY A 617 -11.77 -6.82 26.46
CA GLY A 617 -12.10 -7.84 27.45
C GLY A 617 -13.13 -7.33 28.45
N VAL A 618 -12.65 -6.68 29.52
CA VAL A 618 -13.46 -6.11 30.60
C VAL A 618 -13.03 -4.67 30.90
N ILE A 619 -13.80 -3.93 31.70
CA ILE A 619 -13.40 -2.60 32.17
C ILE A 619 -12.78 -2.75 33.55
N VAL A 620 -11.47 -2.57 33.66
CA VAL A 620 -10.75 -2.48 34.93
C VAL A 620 -10.98 -1.09 35.53
N THR A 621 -11.36 -1.03 36.79
CA THR A 621 -11.50 0.23 37.55
C THR A 621 -10.51 0.32 38.70
N GLY A 622 -9.83 -0.76 39.04
CA GLY A 622 -8.70 -0.76 39.95
C GLY A 622 -7.92 -2.07 39.87
N ILE A 623 -6.59 -2.01 39.94
CA ILE A 623 -5.73 -3.20 39.95
C ILE A 623 -4.48 -2.93 40.77
N GLY A 624 -4.13 -3.85 41.68
CA GLY A 624 -2.84 -3.79 42.37
C GLY A 624 -2.80 -4.38 43.77
N PHE A 625 -1.78 -3.96 44.50
CA PHE A 625 -1.45 -4.39 45.85
C PHE A 625 -2.15 -3.55 46.91
N ARG A 626 -2.61 -4.21 47.97
CA ARG A 626 -3.30 -3.61 49.13
C ARG A 626 -2.55 -3.86 50.43
#